data_AF-A0A7C6A1R8-F1
#
_entry.id   AF-A0A7C6A1R8-F1
#
_cell.length_a   1.000
_cell.length_b   1.000
_cell.length_c   1.000
_cell.angle_alpha   90.00
_cell.angle_beta   90.00
_cell.angle_gamma   90.00
#
_symmetry.space_group_name_H-M   'P 1'
#
loop_
_entity.id
_entity.type
_entity.pdbx_description
1 polymer ?
#
loop_
_entity_poly.entity_id
_entity_poly.type
_entity_poly.pdbx_seq_one_letter_code
_entity_poly.pdbx_strand_id
1 'polypeptide(L)'
;MHESGLIQDLIEKVEKLVRDHGGRRAVSIQVRLGPLAALQPDHLREHFEMAAAGTLAEGAVLSITNSEDLGGPDPVGVVLESVEIETE
;
A
#
# COMPACT_ATOMS: atom_id res chain seq x y z
N MET A 1 -16.48 -8.42 2.47
CA MET A 1 -16.07 -7.03 2.79
C MET A 1 -14.75 -7.02 3.59
N HIS A 2 -13.77 -7.89 3.31
CA HIS A 2 -12.65 -8.10 4.25
C HIS A 2 -11.24 -7.92 3.66
N GLU A 3 -11.02 -8.14 2.35
CA GLU A 3 -9.68 -7.94 1.75
C GLU A 3 -9.68 -6.93 0.59
N SER A 4 -10.68 -7.00 -0.29
CA SER A 4 -10.76 -6.08 -1.45
C SER A 4 -10.89 -4.61 -1.04
N GLY A 5 -11.51 -4.33 0.10
CA GLY A 5 -11.66 -2.96 0.60
C GLY A 5 -10.36 -2.36 1.11
N LEU A 6 -9.45 -3.20 1.62
CA LEU A 6 -8.17 -2.75 2.18
C LEU A 6 -7.24 -2.26 1.06
N ILE A 7 -7.17 -3.00 -0.04
CA ILE A 7 -6.34 -2.64 -1.19
C ILE A 7 -6.89 -1.40 -1.90
N GLN A 8 -8.21 -1.31 -2.07
CA GLN A 8 -8.83 -0.10 -2.62
C GLN A 8 -8.55 1.13 -1.76
N ASP A 9 -8.70 1.04 -0.43
CA ASP A 9 -8.36 2.14 0.49
C ASP A 9 -6.88 2.56 0.38
N LEU A 10 -5.98 1.57 0.28
CA LEU A 10 -4.55 1.82 0.08
C LEU A 10 -4.28 2.58 -1.22
N ILE A 11 -4.87 2.15 -2.34
CA ILE A 11 -4.73 2.81 -3.64
C ILE A 11 -5.28 4.24 -3.57
N GLU A 12 -6.51 4.42 -3.08
CA GLU A 12 -7.13 5.74 -2.94
C GLU A 12 -6.27 6.69 -2.09
N LYS A 13 -5.68 6.17 -0.99
CA LYS A 13 -4.78 6.93 -0.13
C LYS A 13 -3.48 7.33 -0.84
N VAL A 14 -2.88 6.41 -1.61
CA VAL A 14 -1.69 6.68 -2.41
C VAL A 14 -1.97 7.73 -3.48
N GLU A 15 -3.07 7.56 -4.23
CA GLU A 15 -3.46 8.53 -5.27
C GLU A 15 -3.70 9.92 -4.69
N LYS A 16 -4.35 9.99 -3.51
CA LYS A 16 -4.54 11.24 -2.80
C LYS A 16 -3.21 11.89 -2.42
N LEU A 17 -2.26 11.11 -1.88
CA LEU A 17 -0.93 11.61 -1.54
C LEU A 17 -0.19 12.13 -2.78
N VAL A 18 -0.22 11.39 -3.90
CA VAL A 18 0.38 11.83 -5.17
C VAL A 18 -0.19 13.17 -5.60
N ARG A 19 -1.53 13.32 -5.57
CA ARG A 19 -2.21 14.56 -5.95
C ARG A 19 -1.90 15.71 -4.99
N ASP A 20 -1.92 15.46 -3.69
CA ASP A 20 -1.66 16.47 -2.64
C ASP A 20 -0.23 17.01 -2.73
N HIS A 21 0.73 16.20 -3.19
CA HIS A 21 2.13 16.61 -3.39
C HIS A 21 2.43 17.09 -4.82
N GLY A 22 1.43 17.20 -5.70
CA GLY A 22 1.59 17.65 -7.08
C GLY A 22 2.41 16.70 -7.97
N GLY A 23 2.49 15.42 -7.59
CA GLY A 23 3.19 14.39 -8.35
C GLY A 23 2.40 13.83 -9.52
N ARG A 24 3.10 13.14 -10.40
CA ARG A 24 2.51 12.43 -11.54
C ARG A 24 2.05 11.03 -11.19
N ARG A 25 2.85 10.30 -10.41
CA ARG A 25 2.57 8.91 -10.00
C ARG A 25 3.38 8.51 -8.78
N ALA A 26 2.95 7.46 -8.10
CA ALA A 26 3.77 6.77 -7.11
C ALA A 26 4.75 5.83 -7.82
N VAL A 27 6.01 5.81 -7.39
CA VAL A 27 7.04 4.93 -7.95
C VAL A 27 7.45 3.82 -6.99
N SER A 28 7.29 4.05 -5.69
CA SER A 28 7.64 3.11 -4.64
C SER A 28 6.70 3.31 -3.47
N ILE A 29 6.19 2.20 -2.93
CA ILE A 29 5.23 2.19 -1.84
C ILE A 29 5.73 1.18 -0.82
N GLN A 30 5.96 1.65 0.40
CA GLN A 30 6.37 0.81 1.52
C GLN A 30 5.18 0.59 2.45
N VAL A 31 4.83 -0.67 2.65
CA VAL A 31 3.78 -1.08 3.57
C VAL A 31 4.32 -2.06 4.59
N ARG A 32 3.69 -2.05 5.75
CA ARG A 32 4.01 -2.91 6.87
C ARG A 32 2.82 -3.77 7.22
N LEU A 33 3.04 -5.08 7.30
CA LEU A 33 2.05 -6.02 7.80
C LEU A 33 2.18 -6.16 9.31
N GLY A 34 1.05 -6.03 10.01
CA GLY A 34 1.00 -6.31 11.44
C GLY A 34 1.32 -7.79 11.75
N PRO A 35 1.82 -8.09 12.96
CA PRO A 35 2.21 -9.46 13.37
C PRO A 35 1.07 -10.49 13.31
N LEU A 36 -0.18 -10.04 13.32
CA LEU A 36 -1.38 -10.87 13.28
C LEU A 36 -2.11 -10.75 11.95
N ALA A 37 -1.52 -10.10 10.95
CA ALA A 37 -2.11 -10.00 9.62
C ALA A 37 -2.22 -11.40 9.00
N ALA A 38 -3.45 -11.83 8.69
CA ALA A 38 -3.69 -13.09 8.00
C ALA A 38 -3.33 -13.03 6.50
N LEU A 39 -2.94 -11.86 6.00
CA LEU A 39 -2.67 -11.62 4.60
C LEU A 39 -1.25 -12.03 4.23
N GLN A 40 -1.13 -12.84 3.17
CA GLN A 40 0.18 -13.19 2.63
C GLN A 40 0.71 -12.03 1.77
N PRO A 41 2.01 -11.67 1.89
CA PRO A 41 2.59 -10.58 1.13
C PRO A 41 2.51 -10.78 -0.39
N ASP A 42 2.62 -12.03 -0.85
CA ASP A 42 2.51 -12.37 -2.27
C ASP A 42 1.11 -12.05 -2.82
N HIS A 43 0.05 -12.51 -2.13
CA HIS A 43 -1.33 -12.20 -2.51
C HIS A 43 -1.61 -10.70 -2.46
N LEU A 44 -1.11 -10.00 -1.43
CA LEU A 44 -1.26 -8.54 -1.34
C LEU A 44 -0.64 -7.85 -2.56
N ARG A 45 0.55 -8.30 -2.99
CA ARG A 45 1.22 -7.76 -4.17
C ARG A 45 0.43 -8.02 -5.45
N GLU A 46 0.01 -9.25 -5.70
CA GLU A 46 -0.76 -9.58 -6.91
C GLU A 46 -2.06 -8.76 -6.99
N HIS A 47 -2.80 -8.68 -5.88
CA HIS A 47 -4.02 -7.89 -5.83
C HIS A 47 -3.77 -6.39 -5.93
N PHE A 48 -2.68 -5.89 -5.33
CA PHE A 48 -2.26 -4.51 -5.49
C PHE A 48 -1.95 -4.19 -6.95
N GLU A 49 -1.19 -5.02 -7.65
CA GLU A 49 -0.86 -4.82 -9.07
C GLU A 49 -2.12 -4.76 -9.94
N MET A 50 -3.07 -5.65 -9.70
CA MET A 50 -4.37 -5.65 -10.39
C MET A 50 -5.20 -4.40 -10.10
N ALA A 51 -5.21 -3.93 -8.84
CA ALA A 51 -5.98 -2.75 -8.44
C ALA A 51 -5.29 -1.43 -8.84
N ALA A 52 -3.96 -1.42 -8.90
CA ALA A 52 -3.15 -0.28 -9.29
C ALA A 52 -3.23 0.00 -10.80
N ALA A 53 -3.54 -1.01 -11.61
CA ALA A 53 -3.71 -0.86 -13.05
C ALA A 53 -4.76 0.23 -13.37
N GLY A 54 -4.37 1.23 -14.16
CA GLY A 54 -5.19 2.39 -14.50
C GLY A 54 -5.24 3.51 -13.45
N THR A 55 -4.43 3.46 -12.39
CA THR A 55 -4.37 4.47 -11.32
C THR A 55 -3.01 5.19 -11.26
N LEU A 56 -2.87 6.19 -10.40
CA LEU A 56 -1.57 6.85 -10.18
C LEU A 56 -0.54 5.96 -9.45
N ALA A 57 -0.93 4.78 -8.98
CA ALA A 57 -0.06 3.78 -8.39
C ALA A 57 0.39 2.70 -9.40
N GLU A 58 -0.04 2.79 -10.66
CA GLU A 58 0.34 1.82 -11.69
C GLU A 58 1.86 1.74 -11.88
N GLY A 59 2.40 0.52 -11.81
CA GLY A 59 3.84 0.26 -11.96
C GLY A 59 4.69 0.65 -10.74
N ALA A 60 4.09 1.04 -9.62
CA ALA A 60 4.82 1.31 -8.39
C ALA A 60 5.39 0.03 -7.77
N VAL A 61 6.60 0.12 -7.21
CA VAL A 61 7.23 -1.01 -6.50
C VAL A 61 6.65 -1.11 -5.09
N LEU A 62 5.86 -2.16 -4.83
CA LEU A 62 5.32 -2.43 -3.50
C LEU A 62 6.33 -3.23 -2.65
N SER A 63 6.91 -2.60 -1.64
CA SER A 63 7.74 -3.25 -0.63
C SER A 63 6.94 -3.54 0.63
N ILE A 64 6.96 -4.81 1.06
CA ILE A 64 6.14 -5.29 2.18
C ILE A 64 7.08 -5.77 3.28
N THR A 65 6.93 -5.22 4.48
CA THR A 65 7.73 -5.60 5.66
C THR A 65 6.82 -6.16 6.75
N ASN A 66 7.21 -7.27 7.38
CA ASN A 66 6.48 -7.80 8.53
C ASN A 66 6.95 -7.11 9.80
N SER A 67 6.01 -6.72 10.66
CA SER A 67 6.31 -6.28 12.00
C SER A 67 6.01 -7.36 13.02
N GLU A 68 6.90 -7.47 14.00
CA GLU A 68 6.75 -8.35 15.17
C GLU A 68 6.17 -7.58 16.37
N ASP A 69 5.94 -6.27 16.20
CA ASP A 69 5.44 -5.37 17.24
C ASP A 69 3.93 -5.57 17.46
N LEU A 70 3.59 -6.31 18.52
CA LEU A 70 2.21 -6.53 18.97
C LEU A 70 1.59 -5.29 19.62
N GLY A 71 2.39 -4.27 19.98
CA GLY A 71 1.93 -3.01 20.55
C GLY A 71 1.75 -1.89 19.53
N GLY A 72 2.04 -2.15 18.26
CA GLY A 72 2.03 -1.18 17.19
C GLY A 72 0.64 -0.78 16.72
N PRO A 73 0.53 0.32 15.95
CA PRO A 73 -0.72 0.65 15.29
C PRO A 73 -1.09 -0.47 14.30
N ASP A 74 -2.32 -0.97 14.38
CA ASP A 74 -2.90 -2.00 13.51
C ASP A 74 -2.16 -3.36 13.50
N PRO A 75 -2.23 -4.16 14.59
CA PRO A 75 -1.57 -5.47 14.68
C PRO A 75 -2.11 -6.52 13.71
N VAL A 76 -3.32 -6.31 13.16
CA VAL A 76 -4.01 -7.20 12.22
C VAL A 76 -4.07 -6.65 10.79
N GLY A 77 -3.60 -5.41 10.58
CA GLY A 77 -3.82 -4.64 9.36
C GLY A 77 -2.56 -4.43 8.53
N VAL A 78 -2.68 -3.52 7.56
CA VAL A 78 -1.57 -3.03 6.73
C VAL A 78 -1.39 -1.55 6.99
N VAL A 79 -0.17 -1.14 7.33
CA VAL A 79 0.17 0.26 7.58
C VAL A 79 1.02 0.78 6.42
N LEU A 80 0.59 1.88 5.82
CA LEU A 80 1.40 2.59 4.83
C LEU A 80 2.53 3.34 5.55
N GLU A 81 3.78 2.95 5.29
CA GLU A 81 4.97 3.56 5.90
C GLU A 81 5.44 4.77 5.11
N SER A 82 5.53 4.64 3.79
CA SER A 82 6.11 5.67 2.93
C SER A 82 5.64 5.50 1.49
N VAL A 83 5.52 6.61 0.77
CA VAL A 83 5.25 6.65 -0.67
C VAL A 83 6.26 7.58 -1.31
N GLU A 84 6.99 7.08 -2.30
CA GLU A 84 7.83 7.90 -3.16
C GLU A 84 7.01 8.32 -4.37
N ILE A 85 7.01 9.62 -4.64
CA ILE A 85 6.18 10.25 -5.65
C ILE A 85 7.10 10.86 -6.70
N GLU A 86 6.86 10.53 -7.97
CA GLU A 86 7.56 11.13 -9.09
C GLU A 86 6.96 12.51 -9.37
N THR A 87 7.71 13.56 -9.03
CA THR A 87 7.42 14.94 -9.38
C THR A 87 8.31 15.34 -10.56
N GLU A 88 7.76 15.21 -11.78
CA GLU A 88 8.31 15.67 -13.07
C GLU A 88 9.32 14.79 -13.83
#